data_AF-A0A8H3L5J7-F1
#
_entry.id   AF-A0A8H3L5J7-F1
#
_cell.length_a   1.000
_cell.length_b   1.000
_cell.length_c   1.000
_cell.angle_alpha   90.00
_cell.angle_beta   90.00
_cell.angle_gamma   90.00
#
_symmetry.space_group_name_H-M   'P 1'
#
loop_
_entity.id
_entity.type
_entity.pdbx_description
1 polymer ?
#
loop_
_entity_poly.entity_id
_entity_poly.type
_entity_poly.pdbx_seq_one_letter_code
_entity_poly.pdbx_strand_id
1 'polypeptide(L)'
;MGKNNHWDDRKNLQIEKYSPLLNENFLTKLWIRFSHLFLNNPNYDSFLILKVLKYIENKSDFNFLFIHLVDTDEVGHLYGFKSKEYMKKLYETDKYVDLLINKINKHCSNPLILITTDHGGKDKSHGGNSDDEINVFIGSNSILDKSLDSNMCCSSVILNSFGIAIPTYFDNHPQI
;
A
#
# COMPACT_ATOMS: atom_id res chain seq x y z
N MET A 1 -27.04 -30.18 -6.04
CA MET A 1 -25.93 -29.66 -5.20
C MET A 1 -25.52 -28.30 -5.76
N GLY A 2 -26.10 -27.22 -5.22
CA GLY A 2 -25.77 -25.85 -5.63
C GLY A 2 -24.44 -25.44 -5.00
N LYS A 3 -23.48 -25.03 -5.83
CA LYS A 3 -22.30 -24.31 -5.35
C LYS A 3 -22.78 -22.91 -4.97
N ASN A 4 -23.01 -22.67 -3.68
CA ASN A 4 -23.17 -21.31 -3.16
C ASN A 4 -21.81 -20.62 -3.27
N ASN A 5 -21.58 -19.98 -4.41
CA ASN A 5 -20.41 -19.14 -4.61
C ASN A 5 -20.65 -17.84 -3.84
N HIS A 6 -20.20 -17.79 -2.57
CA HIS A 6 -20.19 -16.58 -1.73
C HIS A 6 -19.39 -15.39 -2.34
N TRP A 7 -18.80 -15.54 -3.52
CA TRP A 7 -18.00 -14.54 -4.23
C TRP A 7 -18.79 -13.73 -5.28
N ASP A 8 -20.11 -13.93 -5.41
CA ASP A 8 -20.95 -13.19 -6.38
C ASP A 8 -21.62 -11.91 -5.79
N ASP A 9 -21.24 -11.51 -4.56
CA ASP A 9 -21.70 -10.25 -3.95
C ASP A 9 -21.02 -8.99 -4.54
N ARG A 10 -20.18 -9.14 -5.56
CA ARG A 10 -19.53 -8.01 -6.26
C ARG A 10 -20.54 -7.04 -6.86
N LYS A 11 -21.75 -7.48 -7.18
CA LYS A 11 -22.84 -6.61 -7.67
C LYS A 11 -23.36 -5.64 -6.60
N ASN A 12 -23.14 -5.93 -5.32
CA ASN A 12 -23.53 -5.10 -4.18
C ASN A 12 -22.37 -4.28 -3.59
N LEU A 13 -21.14 -4.46 -4.09
CA LEU A 13 -19.98 -3.67 -3.67
C LEU A 13 -20.08 -2.26 -4.26
N GLN A 14 -20.57 -1.33 -3.46
CA GLN A 14 -20.45 0.10 -3.76
C GLN A 14 -18.99 0.52 -3.57
N ILE A 15 -18.16 0.41 -4.61
CA ILE A 15 -16.73 0.75 -4.56
C ILE A 15 -16.53 2.15 -3.97
N GLU A 16 -17.39 3.10 -4.32
CA GLU A 16 -17.33 4.49 -3.84
C GLU A 16 -17.48 4.62 -2.31
N LYS A 17 -18.12 3.64 -1.66
CA LYS A 17 -18.28 3.59 -0.19
C LYS A 17 -17.00 3.14 0.52
N TYR A 18 -16.21 2.26 -0.11
CA TYR A 18 -15.06 1.57 0.49
C TYR A 18 -13.71 2.06 -0.03
N SER A 19 -13.69 2.60 -1.24
CA SER A 19 -12.61 3.36 -1.82
C SER A 19 -13.21 4.73 -2.13
N PRO A 20 -13.07 5.74 -1.26
CA PRO A 20 -13.51 7.08 -1.60
C PRO A 20 -12.88 7.41 -2.95
N LEU A 21 -13.73 7.56 -3.97
CA LEU A 21 -13.24 7.91 -5.30
C LEU A 21 -12.35 9.11 -5.10
N LEU A 22 -11.10 9.01 -5.55
CA LEU A 22 -10.16 10.12 -5.45
C LEU A 22 -10.69 11.35 -6.21
N ASN A 23 -11.86 11.27 -6.88
CA ASN A 23 -12.62 12.33 -7.53
C ASN A 23 -11.70 13.31 -8.27
N GLU A 24 -10.71 12.72 -8.94
CA GLU A 24 -9.80 13.45 -9.78
C GLU A 24 -10.60 13.94 -10.96
N ASN A 25 -10.81 15.24 -11.01
CA ASN A 25 -11.36 15.86 -12.19
C ASN A 25 -10.47 15.56 -13.40
N PHE A 26 -11.06 15.66 -14.59
CA PHE A 26 -10.38 15.36 -15.85
C PHE A 26 -9.03 16.08 -15.98
N LEU A 27 -8.95 17.34 -15.53
CA LEU A 27 -7.72 18.13 -15.57
C LEU A 27 -6.62 17.57 -14.67
N THR A 28 -6.95 17.09 -13.47
CA THR A 28 -5.99 16.47 -12.55
C THR A 28 -5.42 15.19 -13.15
N LYS A 29 -6.28 14.32 -13.69
CA LYS A 29 -5.83 13.10 -14.38
C LYS A 29 -4.95 13.41 -15.58
N LEU A 30 -5.34 14.41 -16.39
CA LEU A 30 -4.55 14.84 -17.53
C LEU A 30 -3.19 15.39 -17.08
N TRP A 31 -3.16 16.19 -16.02
CA TRP A 31 -1.93 16.74 -15.46
C TRP A 31 -1.00 15.66 -14.90
N ILE A 32 -1.52 14.73 -14.09
CA ILE A 32 -0.73 13.61 -13.56
C ILE A 32 -0.12 12.80 -14.69
N ARG A 33 -0.93 12.45 -15.70
CA ARG A 33 -0.45 11.70 -16.86
C ARG A 33 0.56 12.49 -17.69
N PHE A 34 0.37 13.80 -17.80
CA PHE A 34 1.32 14.67 -18.48
C PHE A 34 2.65 14.76 -17.71
N SER A 35 2.61 14.99 -16.41
CA SER A 35 3.77 15.07 -15.52
C SER A 35 4.58 13.77 -15.56
N HIS A 36 3.90 12.63 -15.51
CA HIS A 36 4.57 11.35 -15.66
C HIS A 36 5.16 11.20 -17.07
N LEU A 37 4.35 11.21 -18.13
CA LEU A 37 4.81 10.81 -19.47
C LEU A 37 5.73 11.81 -20.17
N PHE A 38 5.55 13.12 -19.93
CA PHE A 38 6.30 14.16 -20.64
C PHE A 38 7.35 14.84 -19.77
N LEU A 39 7.21 14.81 -18.44
CA LEU A 39 8.19 15.40 -17.51
C LEU A 39 8.99 14.35 -16.72
N ASN A 40 8.70 13.05 -16.90
CA ASN A 40 9.31 11.95 -16.12
C ASN A 40 9.23 12.18 -14.61
N ASN A 41 8.12 12.78 -14.15
CA ASN A 41 7.91 13.17 -12.77
C ASN A 41 6.57 12.64 -12.26
N PRO A 42 6.50 11.35 -11.86
CA PRO A 42 5.32 10.79 -11.23
C PRO A 42 5.07 11.51 -9.89
N ASN A 43 3.80 11.82 -9.65
CA ASN A 43 3.33 12.59 -8.50
C ASN A 43 2.00 12.07 -7.94
N TYR A 44 1.68 10.79 -8.20
CA TYR A 44 0.43 10.13 -7.81
C TYR A 44 0.23 10.18 -6.29
N ASP A 45 1.29 9.88 -5.55
CA ASP A 45 1.23 9.74 -4.09
C ASP A 45 0.86 11.07 -3.42
N SER A 46 1.36 12.19 -3.94
CA SER A 46 1.04 13.51 -3.40
C SER A 46 -0.47 13.82 -3.43
N PHE A 47 -1.17 13.40 -4.51
CA PHE A 47 -2.62 13.58 -4.64
C PHE A 47 -3.38 12.59 -3.75
N LEU A 48 -2.89 11.35 -3.64
CA LEU A 48 -3.47 10.31 -2.79
C LEU A 48 -3.41 10.71 -1.31
N ILE A 49 -2.23 11.11 -0.83
CA ILE A 49 -1.98 11.43 0.58
C ILE A 49 -2.90 12.55 1.08
N LEU A 50 -3.05 13.63 0.31
CA LEU A 50 -3.96 14.72 0.69
C LEU A 50 -5.41 14.23 0.93
N LYS A 51 -5.85 13.27 0.13
CA LYS A 51 -7.22 12.72 0.22
C LYS A 51 -7.36 11.73 1.35
N VAL A 52 -6.36 10.86 1.55
CA VAL A 52 -6.35 9.91 2.67
C VAL A 52 -6.30 10.65 4.01
N LEU A 53 -5.48 11.70 4.13
CA LEU A 53 -5.43 12.53 5.34
C LEU A 53 -6.78 13.16 5.65
N LYS A 54 -7.47 13.69 4.62
CA LYS A 54 -8.82 14.24 4.76
C LYS A 54 -9.87 13.17 5.06
N TYR A 55 -9.71 11.97 4.51
CA TYR A 55 -10.60 10.84 4.79
C TYR A 55 -10.51 10.44 6.26
N ILE A 56 -9.30 10.22 6.79
CA ILE A 56 -9.08 9.85 8.20
C ILE A 56 -9.62 10.93 9.15
N GLU A 57 -9.43 12.21 8.80
CA GLU A 57 -9.91 13.33 9.60
C GLU A 57 -11.45 13.43 9.66
N ASN A 58 -12.13 13.16 8.53
CA ASN A 58 -13.59 13.23 8.46
C ASN A 58 -14.29 11.93 8.87
N LYS A 59 -13.57 10.81 8.79
CA LYS A 59 -14.12 9.46 8.96
C LYS A 59 -13.07 8.56 9.61
N SER A 60 -13.18 8.41 10.93
CA SER A 60 -12.28 7.59 11.74
C SER A 60 -12.89 6.26 12.20
N ASP A 61 -14.05 5.87 11.65
CA ASP A 61 -14.79 4.65 12.01
C ASP A 61 -14.52 3.46 11.06
N PHE A 62 -13.46 3.52 10.26
CA PHE A 62 -13.09 2.40 9.40
C PHE A 62 -12.43 1.28 10.22
N ASN A 63 -12.80 0.03 9.91
CA ASN A 63 -12.18 -1.15 10.52
C ASN A 63 -10.87 -1.53 9.82
N PHE A 64 -10.72 -1.19 8.54
CA PHE A 64 -9.56 -1.52 7.72
C PHE A 64 -9.33 -0.41 6.69
N LEU A 65 -8.06 -0.01 6.53
CA LEU A 65 -7.64 0.96 5.53
C LEU A 65 -6.37 0.44 4.86
N PHE A 66 -6.40 0.35 3.53
CA PHE A 66 -5.26 -0.03 2.70
C PHE A 66 -4.83 1.16 1.86
N ILE A 67 -3.53 1.48 1.89
CA ILE A 67 -2.94 2.61 1.18
C ILE A 67 -1.77 2.05 0.37
N HIS A 68 -1.76 2.32 -0.94
CA HIS A 68 -0.69 1.91 -1.84
C HIS A 68 -0.03 3.15 -2.43
N LEU A 69 1.28 3.28 -2.22
CA LEU A 69 2.11 4.38 -2.72
C LEU A 69 2.99 3.84 -3.86
N VAL A 70 3.00 4.51 -5.01
CA VAL A 70 3.54 3.97 -6.26
C VAL A 70 4.68 4.80 -6.86
N ASP A 71 4.83 6.07 -6.48
CA ASP A 71 5.79 6.96 -7.16
C ASP A 71 7.24 6.46 -7.04
N THR A 72 7.58 5.75 -5.95
CA THR A 72 8.93 5.21 -5.73
C THR A 72 9.30 4.16 -6.77
N ASP A 73 8.34 3.29 -7.14
CA ASP A 73 8.51 2.28 -8.18
C ASP A 73 8.59 2.91 -9.56
N GLU A 74 7.68 3.85 -9.86
CA GLU A 74 7.67 4.58 -11.14
C GLU A 74 9.00 5.33 -11.38
N VAL A 75 9.54 5.99 -10.34
CA VAL A 75 10.88 6.61 -10.41
C VAL A 75 11.98 5.56 -10.59
N GLY A 76 11.84 4.39 -9.96
CA GLY A 76 12.72 3.24 -10.16
C GLY A 76 12.76 2.78 -11.62
N HIS A 77 11.62 2.69 -12.29
CA HIS A 77 11.56 2.38 -13.72
C HIS A 77 12.17 3.47 -14.61
N LEU A 78 11.91 4.75 -14.31
CA LEU A 78 12.40 5.87 -15.12
C LEU A 78 13.92 6.05 -15.02
N TYR A 79 14.47 6.02 -13.81
CA TYR A 79 15.85 6.44 -13.53
C TYR A 79 16.74 5.30 -13.02
N GLY A 80 16.12 4.26 -12.47
CA GLY A 80 16.78 3.09 -11.92
C GLY A 80 16.59 2.98 -10.41
N PHE A 81 16.38 1.77 -9.92
CA PHE A 81 16.40 1.46 -8.49
C PHE A 81 17.77 1.82 -7.90
N LYS A 82 17.77 2.37 -6.68
CA LYS A 82 18.96 2.91 -5.98
C LYS A 82 19.65 4.10 -6.68
N SER A 83 19.07 4.66 -7.76
CA SER A 83 19.51 5.93 -8.33
C SER A 83 19.32 7.10 -7.35
N LYS A 84 19.90 8.27 -7.66
CA LYS A 84 19.72 9.48 -6.83
C LYS A 84 18.26 9.92 -6.81
N GLU A 85 17.58 9.80 -7.93
CA GLU A 85 16.17 10.12 -8.13
C GLU A 85 15.29 9.16 -7.32
N TYR A 86 15.57 7.86 -7.38
CA TYR A 86 14.90 6.85 -6.56
C TYR A 86 15.06 7.14 -5.08
N MET A 87 16.28 7.40 -4.60
CA MET A 87 16.52 7.72 -3.19
C MET A 87 15.79 9.00 -2.76
N LYS A 88 15.78 10.03 -3.62
CA LYS A 88 15.02 11.26 -3.35
C LYS A 88 13.53 10.99 -3.21
N LYS A 89 12.96 10.14 -4.08
CA LYS A 89 11.55 9.77 -4.01
C LYS A 89 11.24 8.89 -2.80
N LEU A 90 12.14 7.96 -2.43
CA LEU A 90 12.02 7.17 -1.21
C LEU A 90 11.94 8.05 0.04
N TYR A 91 12.77 9.10 0.15
CA TYR A 91 12.68 10.08 1.26
C TYR A 91 11.38 10.90 1.23
N GLU A 92 10.77 11.11 0.07
CA GLU A 92 9.46 11.77 -0.04
C GLU A 92 8.37 10.82 0.47
N THR A 93 8.39 9.55 0.04
CA THR A 93 7.50 8.49 0.52
C THR A 93 7.57 8.32 2.04
N ASP A 94 8.77 8.33 2.61
CA ASP A 94 8.97 8.27 4.07
C ASP A 94 8.27 9.41 4.83
N LYS A 95 8.32 10.65 4.29
CA LYS A 95 7.57 11.78 4.85
C LYS A 95 6.06 11.58 4.76
N TYR A 96 5.58 10.98 3.68
CA TYR A 96 4.15 10.65 3.55
C TYR A 96 3.72 9.61 4.58
N VAL A 97 4.55 8.60 4.84
CA VAL A 97 4.33 7.60 5.89
C VAL A 97 4.25 8.28 7.26
N ASP A 98 5.17 9.18 7.60
CA ASP A 98 5.13 9.94 8.86
C ASP A 98 3.82 10.75 9.01
N LEU A 99 3.41 11.48 7.97
CA LEU A 99 2.14 12.22 7.96
C LEU A 99 0.93 11.31 8.20
N LEU A 100 0.90 10.13 7.57
CA LEU A 100 -0.17 9.15 7.73
C LEU A 100 -0.19 8.59 9.15
N ILE A 101 0.95 8.13 9.68
CA ILE A 101 1.05 7.60 11.05
C ILE A 101 0.57 8.64 12.06
N ASN A 102 1.03 9.88 11.92
CA ASN A 102 0.63 10.98 12.82
C ASN A 102 -0.88 11.25 12.75
N LYS A 103 -1.47 11.24 11.55
CA LYS A 103 -2.91 11.43 11.37
C LYS A 103 -3.71 10.26 11.94
N ILE A 104 -3.28 9.02 11.71
CA ILE A 104 -3.90 7.80 12.24
C ILE A 104 -3.87 7.82 13.77
N ASN A 105 -2.71 8.04 14.40
CA ASN A 105 -2.57 8.09 15.85
C ASN A 105 -3.43 9.17 16.51
N LYS A 106 -3.69 10.28 15.79
CA LYS A 106 -4.53 11.36 16.29
C LYS A 106 -6.03 11.05 16.25
N HIS A 107 -6.49 10.29 15.25
CA HIS A 107 -7.93 10.13 14.97
C HIS A 107 -8.46 8.71 15.22
N CYS A 108 -7.60 7.70 15.26
CA CYS A 108 -7.96 6.30 15.48
C CYS A 108 -7.56 5.85 16.88
N SER A 109 -8.45 5.10 17.54
CA SER A 109 -8.15 4.53 18.86
C SER A 109 -7.45 3.18 18.72
N ASN A 110 -6.24 3.06 19.29
CA ASN A 110 -5.44 1.83 19.30
C ASN A 110 -5.30 1.12 17.93
N PRO A 111 -4.81 1.81 16.89
CA PRO A 111 -4.68 1.23 15.56
C PRO A 111 -3.57 0.17 15.52
N LEU A 112 -3.79 -0.91 14.79
CA LEU A 112 -2.69 -1.74 14.27
C LEU A 112 -2.24 -1.13 12.95
N ILE A 113 -0.96 -0.72 12.89
CA ILE A 113 -0.33 -0.18 11.69
C ILE A 113 0.65 -1.23 11.18
N LEU A 114 0.51 -1.59 9.90
CA LEU A 114 1.44 -2.43 9.16
C LEU A 114 1.95 -1.65 7.95
N ILE A 115 3.24 -1.73 7.70
CA ILE A 115 3.91 -1.13 6.54
C ILE A 115 4.74 -2.22 5.90
N THR A 116 4.66 -2.37 4.59
CA THR A 116 5.41 -3.38 3.85
C THR A 116 5.67 -2.88 2.44
N THR A 117 6.59 -3.54 1.75
CA THR A 117 6.72 -3.46 0.29
C THR A 117 6.24 -4.78 -0.34
N ASP A 118 5.81 -4.72 -1.58
CA ASP A 118 5.45 -5.89 -2.38
C ASP A 118 6.67 -6.48 -3.10
N HIS A 119 7.60 -5.62 -3.55
CA HIS A 119 8.88 -6.01 -4.13
C HIS A 119 9.96 -4.94 -3.92
N GLY A 120 11.20 -5.31 -4.25
CA GLY A 120 12.30 -4.39 -4.55
C GLY A 120 12.53 -4.26 -6.05
N GLY A 121 13.74 -3.89 -6.49
CA GLY A 121 14.03 -3.73 -7.90
C GLY A 121 15.50 -3.61 -8.22
N LYS A 122 15.85 -3.90 -9.48
CA LYS A 122 17.21 -3.92 -9.99
C LYS A 122 17.30 -3.21 -11.33
N ASP A 123 18.33 -2.39 -11.49
CA ASP A 123 18.49 -1.53 -12.65
C ASP A 123 17.20 -0.71 -12.88
N LYS A 124 16.43 -0.96 -13.94
CA LYS A 124 15.14 -0.28 -14.22
C LYS A 124 13.94 -1.22 -14.23
N SER A 125 14.06 -2.40 -13.64
CA SER A 125 13.02 -3.43 -13.67
C SER A 125 12.94 -4.19 -12.35
N HIS A 126 11.94 -5.04 -12.22
CA HIS A 126 11.73 -5.93 -11.09
C HIS A 126 10.98 -7.19 -11.57
N GLY A 127 10.84 -8.19 -10.70
CA GLY A 127 10.14 -9.45 -10.99
C GLY A 127 11.07 -10.66 -11.20
N GLY A 128 12.37 -10.47 -11.02
CA GLY A 128 13.35 -11.54 -10.85
C GLY A 128 13.49 -12.03 -9.41
N ASN A 129 14.47 -12.90 -9.19
CA ASN A 129 14.73 -13.55 -7.90
C ASN A 129 16.01 -13.03 -7.22
N SER A 130 16.48 -11.83 -7.60
CA SER A 130 17.67 -11.28 -6.93
C SER A 130 17.32 -10.79 -5.53
N ASP A 131 18.31 -10.78 -4.63
CA ASP A 131 18.17 -10.26 -3.27
C ASP A 131 17.61 -8.83 -3.24
N ASP A 132 17.95 -8.01 -4.24
CA ASP A 132 17.45 -6.64 -4.39
C ASP A 132 15.96 -6.55 -4.74
N GLU A 133 15.37 -7.63 -5.26
CA GLU A 133 13.98 -7.71 -5.71
C GLU A 133 13.08 -8.41 -4.68
N ILE A 134 13.59 -9.43 -3.99
CA ILE A 134 12.76 -10.28 -3.12
C ILE A 134 12.87 -9.93 -1.63
N ASN A 135 13.96 -9.26 -1.20
CA ASN A 135 14.12 -8.88 0.20
C ASN A 135 13.26 -7.67 0.55
N VAL A 136 12.02 -7.95 0.93
CA VAL A 136 11.04 -6.99 1.42
C VAL A 136 10.97 -7.02 2.94
N PHE A 137 10.37 -5.99 3.54
CA PHE A 137 10.20 -5.91 4.99
C PHE A 137 8.73 -5.82 5.36
N ILE A 138 8.42 -6.21 6.60
CA ILE A 138 7.20 -5.81 7.30
C ILE A 138 7.58 -5.02 8.56
N GLY A 139 6.98 -3.85 8.71
CA GLY A 139 7.09 -2.97 9.87
C GLY A 139 5.75 -2.85 10.57
N SER A 140 5.75 -2.75 11.90
CA SER A 140 4.53 -2.58 12.69
C SER A 140 4.74 -1.70 13.91
N ASN A 141 3.68 -1.04 14.36
CA ASN A 141 3.62 -0.38 15.65
C ASN A 141 3.35 -1.36 16.83
N SER A 142 3.12 -2.64 16.53
CA SER A 142 2.94 -3.72 17.51
C SER A 142 4.06 -4.73 17.38
N ILE A 143 4.35 -5.47 18.47
CA ILE A 143 5.34 -6.53 18.45
C ILE A 143 4.78 -7.69 17.62
N LEU A 144 5.45 -7.99 16.50
CA LEU A 144 5.20 -9.17 15.70
C LEU A 144 6.14 -10.31 16.13
N ASP A 145 5.69 -11.55 15.95
CA ASP A 145 6.58 -12.71 16.05
C ASP A 145 7.70 -12.57 15.00
N LYS A 146 8.92 -12.98 15.36
CA LYS A 146 10.06 -12.97 14.44
C LYS A 146 9.83 -13.83 13.20
N SER A 147 8.97 -14.84 13.28
CA SER A 147 8.58 -15.64 12.12
C SER A 147 7.69 -14.89 11.11
N LEU A 148 7.29 -13.65 11.41
CA LEU A 148 6.46 -12.79 10.57
C LEU A 148 7.34 -11.67 9.99
N ASP A 149 8.28 -12.04 9.14
CA ASP A 149 9.33 -11.17 8.62
C ASP A 149 9.14 -10.79 7.13
N SER A 150 8.09 -11.30 6.48
CA SER A 150 7.79 -11.10 5.06
C SER A 150 6.41 -10.46 4.85
N ASN A 151 6.22 -9.82 3.70
CA ASN A 151 4.94 -9.26 3.27
C ASN A 151 3.82 -10.31 3.13
N MET A 152 4.16 -11.58 2.90
CA MET A 152 3.22 -12.71 2.88
C MET A 152 2.49 -12.86 4.23
N CYS A 153 3.14 -12.49 5.32
CA CYS A 153 2.60 -12.60 6.67
C CYS A 153 1.50 -11.55 6.96
N CYS A 154 1.44 -10.44 6.22
CA CYS A 154 0.50 -9.34 6.46
C CYS A 154 -0.94 -9.82 6.58
N SER A 155 -1.36 -10.73 5.69
CA SER A 155 -2.72 -11.27 5.68
C SER A 155 -3.07 -11.99 6.98
N SER A 156 -2.16 -12.83 7.48
CA SER A 156 -2.34 -13.57 8.73
C SER A 156 -2.40 -12.64 9.95
N VAL A 157 -1.55 -11.60 9.98
CA VAL A 157 -1.54 -10.58 11.05
C VAL A 157 -2.87 -9.81 11.06
N ILE A 158 -3.35 -9.40 9.88
CA ILE A 158 -4.62 -8.69 9.74
C ILE A 158 -5.78 -9.58 10.21
N LEU A 159 -5.88 -10.83 9.74
CA LEU A 159 -6.95 -11.74 10.14
C LEU A 159 -6.97 -11.99 11.65
N ASN A 160 -5.80 -12.23 12.25
CA ASN A 160 -5.66 -12.45 13.68
C ASN A 160 -6.11 -11.21 14.48
N SER A 161 -5.81 -10.00 14.00
CA SER A 161 -6.24 -8.75 14.64
C SER A 161 -7.77 -8.57 14.68
N PHE A 162 -8.48 -9.21 13.74
CA PHE A 162 -9.95 -9.25 13.72
C PHE A 162 -10.54 -10.45 14.46
N GLY A 163 -9.71 -11.32 15.04
CA GLY A 163 -10.16 -12.59 15.63
C GLY A 163 -10.70 -13.57 14.60
N ILE A 164 -10.29 -13.45 13.33
CA ILE A 164 -10.69 -14.33 12.25
C ILE A 164 -9.67 -15.46 12.14
N ALA A 165 -10.15 -16.71 12.11
CA ALA A 165 -9.30 -17.87 11.93
C ALA A 165 -8.55 -17.80 10.59
N ILE A 166 -7.24 -18.02 10.62
CA ILE A 166 -6.40 -18.07 9.42
C ILE A 166 -6.77 -19.34 8.63
N PRO A 167 -7.20 -19.22 7.37
CA PRO A 167 -7.53 -20.39 6.58
C PRO A 167 -6.28 -21.24 6.32
N THR A 168 -6.42 -22.57 6.34
CA THR A 168 -5.30 -23.51 6.17
C THR A 168 -4.64 -23.47 4.79
N TYR A 169 -5.26 -22.81 3.82
CA TYR A 169 -4.72 -22.59 2.47
C TYR A 169 -4.01 -21.25 2.31
N PHE A 170 -4.02 -20.37 3.32
CA PHE A 170 -3.22 -19.15 3.28
C PHE A 170 -1.76 -19.50 3.40
N ASP A 171 -0.98 -19.10 2.41
CA ASP A 171 0.46 -19.13 2.53
C ASP A 171 0.90 -17.88 3.29
N ASN A 172 1.40 -18.07 4.50
CA ASN A 172 1.92 -17.03 5.37
C ASN A 172 3.45 -17.09 5.46
N HIS A 173 4.10 -17.84 4.56
CA HIS A 173 5.55 -17.94 4.48
C HIS A 173 6.02 -17.74 3.03
N PRO A 174 7.24 -17.25 2.80
CA PRO A 174 7.79 -17.18 1.46
C PRO A 174 8.00 -18.60 0.89
N GLN A 175 7.56 -18.83 -0.34
CA GLN A 175 7.87 -20.05 -1.11
C GLN A 175 9.29 -19.92 -1.65
N ILE A 176 10.25 -20.59 -1.00
CA ILE A 176 11.65 -20.67 -1.45
C ILE A 176 11.79 -21.75 -2.52
#